data_AF-A0A2L2LMJ3-F1
#
_entry.id   AF-A0A2L2LMJ3-F1
#
_cell.length_a   1.000
_cell.length_b   1.000
_cell.length_c   1.000
_cell.angle_alpha   90.00
_cell.angle_beta   90.00
_cell.angle_gamma   90.00
#
_symmetry.space_group_name_H-M   'P 1'
#
loop_
_entity.id
_entity.type
_entity.pdbx_description
1 polymer ?
#
loop_
_entity_poly.entity_id
_entity_poly.type
_entity_poly.pdbx_seq_one_letter_code
_entity_poly.pdbx_strand_id
1 'polypeptide(L)'
;MSSQEPPKIFWSWQSDFSSATCRTFVRAALVEAIEQINAEMDVNDADRPEVDHDTKGERGMVDIASTILTKIANAAVFVADLTPIAQSSAGKWLPNPNVMIELGWAMQKPGWERVIGVLNTASGAEIEDLPFDIRQRRVITYVLADGADATTRKSVNKKLVKELKGALEVNLAERAEQIAVDTVIVGAPANPQNPSIWASAKETLTHNDAFGRPGRTEIQLPDVPRSYMRIIPAGWNTHPPSVADIATLRDGMRVEAAHDGAASGDYGATEEGFVRYWLTGEYGQPSSTSNVTMFFEDTGEFWLLHGSVIAPTKNYVLLKDHLMLGQWSQALRRSMQVMDRYGALGARRVEAGLYNVRDLRWFAEWEMDRIQSRRNDVLTVRQSRDWDGSAQITFLTDAYNRVRGLFALPRLSEAQVSEILANFDAERFRLHD
;
A
#
# COMPACT_ATOMS: atom_id res chain seq x y z
N MET A 1 -13.05 0.31 14.95
CA MET A 1 -12.57 1.67 14.65
C MET A 1 -11.60 2.06 15.77
N SER A 2 -10.30 1.94 15.53
CA SER A 2 -9.32 2.52 16.47
C SER A 2 -9.36 4.03 16.25
N SER A 3 -9.70 4.80 17.27
CA SER A 3 -9.56 6.25 17.27
C SER A 3 -8.07 6.58 17.15
N GLN A 4 -7.57 6.74 15.93
CA GLN A 4 -6.21 7.23 15.71
C GLN A 4 -6.17 8.69 16.19
N GLU A 5 -5.23 9.02 17.08
CA GLU A 5 -4.97 10.41 17.45
C GLU A 5 -4.69 11.25 16.19
N PRO A 6 -5.15 12.51 16.15
CA PRO A 6 -4.94 13.40 15.01
C PRO A 6 -3.44 13.53 14.68
N PRO A 7 -3.04 13.56 13.39
CA PRO A 7 -1.64 13.72 13.03
C PRO A 7 -1.07 15.03 13.60
N LYS A 8 0.07 14.90 14.28
CA LYS A 8 0.71 16.00 15.02
C LYS A 8 1.86 16.59 14.23
N ILE A 9 1.91 17.90 14.06
CA ILE A 9 3.07 18.59 13.47
C ILE A 9 4.00 19.05 14.58
N PHE A 10 5.31 18.83 14.43
CA PHE A 10 6.32 19.31 15.37
C PHE A 10 7.02 20.53 14.78
N TRP A 11 6.92 21.69 15.44
CA TRP A 11 7.56 22.93 15.03
C TRP A 11 8.81 23.19 15.88
N SER A 12 9.99 23.22 15.24
CA SER A 12 11.28 23.53 15.84
C SER A 12 11.73 24.93 15.41
N TRP A 13 11.99 25.82 16.38
CA TRP A 13 12.31 27.22 16.10
C TRP A 13 13.56 27.71 16.83
N GLN A 14 14.11 28.82 16.33
CA GLN A 14 15.11 29.62 17.04
C GLN A 14 14.45 30.79 17.80
N SER A 15 15.12 31.26 18.86
CA SER A 15 14.64 32.34 19.73
C SER A 15 15.54 33.58 19.72
N ASP A 16 16.54 33.62 18.84
CA ASP A 16 17.60 34.62 18.82
C ASP A 16 17.23 35.84 17.96
N PHE A 17 16.35 35.66 16.98
CA PHE A 17 15.77 36.75 16.18
C PHE A 17 14.38 37.15 16.65
N SER A 18 13.93 38.32 16.18
CA SER A 18 12.59 38.85 16.45
C SER A 18 11.50 37.81 16.25
N SER A 19 10.81 37.49 17.34
CA SER A 19 9.69 36.53 17.32
C SER A 19 8.60 36.96 16.34
N ALA A 20 8.43 38.27 16.13
CA ALA A 20 7.45 38.85 15.23
C ALA A 20 7.78 38.62 13.75
N THR A 21 9.03 38.29 13.40
CA THR A 21 9.44 38.01 12.02
C THR A 21 9.78 36.54 11.79
N CYS A 22 10.17 35.81 12.83
CA CYS A 22 10.45 34.37 12.79
C CYS A 22 9.40 33.56 13.57
N ARG A 23 9.70 33.13 14.81
CA ARG A 23 8.90 32.17 15.61
C ARG A 23 7.38 32.35 15.50
N THR A 24 6.86 33.51 15.90
CA THR A 24 5.40 33.75 15.95
C THR A 24 4.82 33.91 14.55
N PHE A 25 5.57 34.50 13.62
CA PHE A 25 5.14 34.69 12.25
C PHE A 25 5.00 33.36 11.50
N VAL A 26 6.02 32.49 11.57
CA VAL A 26 5.99 31.17 10.94
C VAL A 26 4.96 30.28 11.62
N ARG A 27 4.85 30.32 12.96
CA ARG A 27 3.82 29.57 13.68
C ARG A 27 2.41 29.97 13.23
N ALA A 28 2.13 31.26 13.11
CA ALA A 28 0.83 31.74 12.63
C ALA A 28 0.54 31.27 11.20
N ALA A 29 1.54 31.35 10.30
CA ALA A 29 1.40 30.84 8.94
C ALA A 29 1.20 29.32 8.88
N LEU A 30 1.85 28.56 9.77
CA LEU A 30 1.70 27.11 9.88
C LEU A 30 0.29 26.74 10.35
N VAL A 31 -0.21 27.40 11.40
CA VAL A 31 -1.59 27.19 11.90
C VAL A 31 -2.61 27.50 10.81
N GLU A 32 -2.47 28.63 10.11
CA GLU A 32 -3.38 28.99 9.02
C GLU A 32 -3.32 27.98 7.86
N ALA A 33 -2.13 27.48 7.51
CA ALA A 33 -1.98 26.45 6.48
C ALA A 33 -2.71 25.15 6.87
N ILE A 34 -2.62 24.74 8.14
CA ILE A 34 -3.31 23.55 8.67
C ILE A 34 -4.83 23.75 8.69
N GLU A 35 -5.31 24.92 9.12
CA GLU A 35 -6.73 25.26 9.09
C GLU A 35 -7.30 25.20 7.67
N GLN A 36 -6.51 25.59 6.66
CA GLN A 36 -6.87 25.48 5.24
C GLN A 36 -6.83 24.03 4.70
N ILE A 37 -6.28 23.07 5.46
CA ILE A 37 -6.21 21.64 5.12
C ILE A 37 -7.35 20.85 5.78
N ASN A 38 -7.79 21.22 6.99
CA ASN A 38 -8.79 20.58 7.88
C ASN A 38 -9.57 19.34 7.36
N ALA A 39 -9.64 18.24 8.13
CA ALA A 39 -9.98 18.23 9.57
C ALA A 39 -9.10 17.28 10.43
N GLU A 40 -8.91 17.66 11.70
CA GLU A 40 -8.26 16.90 12.79
C GLU A 40 -6.72 16.87 12.78
N MET A 41 -6.05 18.03 12.86
CA MET A 41 -4.60 18.10 13.06
C MET A 41 -4.26 18.97 14.28
N ASP A 42 -3.30 18.53 15.08
CA ASP A 42 -2.81 19.26 16.26
C ASP A 42 -1.36 19.73 16.03
N VAL A 43 -1.02 20.93 16.51
CA VAL A 43 0.34 21.49 16.41
C VAL A 43 1.00 21.39 17.78
N ASN A 44 1.98 20.51 17.90
CA ASN A 44 2.81 20.45 19.08
C ASN A 44 3.96 21.46 18.97
N ASP A 45 3.93 22.45 19.85
CA ASP A 45 5.06 23.34 20.05
C ASP A 45 6.21 22.59 20.77
N ALA A 46 7.45 22.84 20.37
CA ALA A 46 8.65 22.47 21.12
C ALA A 46 8.73 23.27 22.43
N ASP A 47 8.01 22.85 23.46
CA ASP A 47 8.15 23.42 24.81
C ASP A 47 9.60 23.30 25.25
N ARG A 48 10.36 24.40 25.15
CA ARG A 48 11.63 24.54 25.83
C ARG A 48 11.27 24.87 27.28
N PRO A 49 11.61 24.03 28.27
CA PRO A 49 11.46 24.43 29.64
C PRO A 49 12.21 25.76 29.80
N GLU A 50 11.50 26.83 30.16
CA GLU A 50 12.16 27.95 30.80
C GLU A 50 12.90 27.33 31.99
N VAL A 51 14.22 27.54 32.02
CA VAL A 51 15.06 27.03 33.11
C VAL A 51 14.66 27.81 34.35
N ASP A 52 13.59 27.36 34.99
CA ASP A 52 13.17 27.80 36.29
C ASP A 52 13.25 26.57 37.21
N HIS A 53 14.39 26.54 37.91
CA HIS A 53 14.49 26.09 39.28
C HIS A 53 13.64 24.87 39.70
N ASP A 54 13.95 23.67 39.20
CA ASP A 54 13.89 22.45 40.02
C ASP A 54 14.65 21.27 39.38
N THR A 55 15.99 21.34 39.42
CA THR A 55 16.87 20.16 39.37
C THR A 55 17.54 19.91 40.72
N LYS A 56 16.86 20.25 41.83
CA LYS A 56 17.31 19.89 43.17
C LYS A 56 16.94 18.43 43.47
N GLY A 57 17.78 17.49 43.03
CA GLY A 57 17.82 16.16 43.64
C GLY A 57 18.25 14.99 42.77
N GLU A 58 18.22 15.11 41.44
CA GLU A 58 18.49 13.97 40.57
C GLU A 58 19.91 13.96 39.98
N ARG A 59 20.57 12.80 40.05
CA ARG A 59 21.92 12.59 39.49
C ARG A 59 21.81 12.16 38.03
N GLY A 60 22.22 13.02 37.10
CA GLY A 60 22.32 12.72 35.66
C GLY A 60 21.86 13.88 34.78
N MET A 61 22.04 13.75 33.46
CA MET A 61 21.42 14.63 32.46
C MET A 61 19.95 14.20 32.32
N VAL A 62 19.05 14.95 32.96
CA VAL A 62 17.63 14.60 33.20
C VAL A 62 16.83 14.33 31.90
N ASP A 63 15.84 13.44 32.02
CA ASP A 63 14.93 12.82 31.04
C ASP A 63 13.97 13.78 30.27
N ILE A 64 14.33 15.05 30.10
CA ILE A 64 13.53 16.04 29.35
C ILE A 64 13.78 15.89 27.84
N ALA A 65 15.03 15.59 27.46
CA ALA A 65 15.40 15.40 26.07
C ALA A 65 14.67 14.21 25.42
N SER A 66 14.46 13.11 26.15
CA SER A 66 13.80 11.90 25.63
C SER A 66 12.36 12.17 25.19
N THR A 67 11.63 13.03 25.92
CA THR A 67 10.23 13.36 25.62
C THR A 67 10.12 14.17 24.33
N ILE A 68 10.98 15.18 24.15
CA ILE A 68 11.02 15.99 22.91
C ILE A 68 11.40 15.12 21.71
N LEU A 69 12.44 14.30 21.83
CA LEU A 69 12.87 13.39 20.77
C LEU A 69 11.78 12.36 20.42
N THR A 70 11.01 11.91 21.41
CA THR A 70 9.84 11.03 21.20
C THR A 70 8.72 11.75 20.44
N LYS A 71 8.42 13.02 20.80
CA LYS A 71 7.45 13.84 20.08
C LYS A 71 7.87 14.05 18.61
N ILE A 72 9.16 14.33 18.37
CA ILE A 72 9.73 14.47 17.01
C ILE A 72 9.55 13.16 16.24
N ALA A 73 10.00 12.04 16.82
CA ALA A 73 9.92 10.73 16.18
C ALA A 73 8.50 10.31 15.78
N ASN A 74 7.49 10.73 16.55
CA ASN A 74 6.09 10.39 16.31
C ASN A 74 5.33 11.44 15.48
N ALA A 75 5.94 12.59 15.20
CA ALA A 75 5.34 13.65 14.42
C ALA A 75 4.97 13.19 13.01
N ALA A 76 3.87 13.73 12.49
CA ALA A 76 3.43 13.59 11.11
C ALA A 76 4.39 14.29 10.16
N VAL A 77 4.70 15.53 10.50
CA VAL A 77 5.65 16.38 9.79
C VAL A 77 6.49 17.11 10.83
N PHE A 78 7.80 17.24 10.56
CA PHE A 78 8.71 18.09 11.33
C PHE A 78 9.00 19.36 10.53
N VAL A 79 8.84 20.52 11.15
CA VAL A 79 9.08 21.83 10.52
C VAL A 79 10.21 22.52 11.27
N ALA A 80 11.23 23.00 10.55
CA ALA A 80 12.44 23.59 11.14
C ALA A 80 12.65 25.05 10.72
N ASP A 81 12.85 25.96 11.68
CA ASP A 81 13.37 27.30 11.42
C ASP A 81 14.89 27.24 11.19
N LEU A 82 15.29 27.30 9.93
CA LEU A 82 16.67 27.24 9.47
C LEU A 82 17.34 28.61 9.47
N THR A 83 16.67 29.67 9.93
CA THR A 83 17.24 31.02 10.01
C THR A 83 18.50 31.02 10.89
N PRO A 84 19.69 31.32 10.34
CA PRO A 84 20.92 31.36 11.13
C PRO A 84 20.83 32.42 12.23
N ILE A 85 21.40 32.12 13.39
CA ILE A 85 21.33 32.96 14.60
C ILE A 85 22.55 33.85 14.78
N ALA A 86 23.65 33.55 14.10
CA ALA A 86 24.90 34.29 14.20
C ALA A 86 25.78 34.11 12.96
N GLN A 87 26.84 34.92 12.87
CA GLN A 87 27.97 34.70 11.97
C GLN A 87 29.25 34.53 12.78
N SER A 88 30.16 33.68 12.30
CA SER A 88 31.52 33.63 12.81
C SER A 88 32.30 34.89 12.43
N SER A 89 33.47 35.10 13.05
CA SER A 89 34.39 36.18 12.66
C SER A 89 34.87 36.10 11.20
N ALA A 90 34.78 34.91 10.58
CA ALA A 90 35.09 34.69 9.17
C ALA A 90 33.87 34.82 8.24
N GLY A 91 32.72 35.29 8.77
CA GLY A 91 31.48 35.47 8.00
C GLY A 91 30.68 34.19 7.76
N LYS A 92 31.01 33.07 8.40
CA LYS A 92 30.24 31.82 8.27
C LYS A 92 28.96 31.90 9.10
N TRP A 93 27.81 31.73 8.47
CA TRP A 93 26.53 31.63 9.15
C TRP A 93 26.43 30.40 10.06
N LEU A 94 25.84 30.60 11.24
CA LEU A 94 25.70 29.59 12.29
C LEU A 94 24.21 29.35 12.58
N PRO A 95 23.69 28.12 12.37
CA PRO A 95 22.31 27.78 12.69
C PRO A 95 22.10 27.66 14.20
N ASN A 96 20.83 27.67 14.64
CA ASN A 96 20.51 27.41 16.04
C ASN A 96 20.84 25.95 16.41
N PRO A 97 21.69 25.70 17.43
CA PRO A 97 22.17 24.35 17.75
C PRO A 97 21.04 23.40 18.20
N ASN A 98 20.01 23.92 18.88
CA ASN A 98 18.88 23.10 19.30
C ASN A 98 18.04 22.65 18.11
N VAL A 99 17.76 23.56 17.17
CA VAL A 99 17.08 23.22 15.91
C VAL A 99 17.88 22.18 15.13
N MET A 100 19.21 22.28 15.11
CA MET A 100 20.04 21.29 14.42
C MET A 100 20.02 19.90 15.06
N ILE A 101 19.98 19.80 16.40
CA ILE A 101 19.84 18.51 17.10
C ILE A 101 18.48 17.89 16.79
N GLU A 102 17.41 18.68 16.89
CA GLU A 102 16.04 18.23 16.64
C GLU A 102 15.86 17.81 15.16
N LEU A 103 16.42 18.60 14.23
CA LEU A 103 16.46 18.26 12.81
C LEU A 103 17.24 16.97 12.56
N GLY A 104 18.42 16.82 13.15
CA GLY A 104 19.22 15.59 13.03
C GLY A 104 18.45 14.35 13.49
N TRP A 105 17.67 14.47 14.57
CA TRP A 105 16.78 13.41 15.02
C TRP A 105 15.63 13.18 14.04
N ALA A 106 15.01 14.27 13.56
CA ALA A 106 13.91 14.21 12.59
C ALA A 106 14.31 13.53 11.28
N MET A 107 15.56 13.72 10.84
CA MET A 107 16.15 13.08 9.67
C MET A 107 16.23 11.55 9.82
N GLN A 108 16.47 11.05 11.04
CA GLN A 108 16.41 9.62 11.34
C GLN A 108 14.96 9.14 11.46
N LYS A 109 14.13 9.90 12.20
CA LYS A 109 12.70 9.66 12.39
C LYS A 109 12.01 10.99 12.74
N PRO A 110 11.05 11.50 11.95
CA PRO A 110 10.20 10.77 11.01
C PRO A 110 10.84 10.28 9.69
N GLY A 111 11.95 10.88 9.26
CA GLY A 111 12.55 10.65 7.94
C GLY A 111 12.61 11.95 7.14
N TRP A 112 13.55 12.04 6.18
CA TRP A 112 13.80 13.23 5.38
C TRP A 112 12.61 13.71 4.55
N GLU A 113 11.82 12.76 4.09
CA GLU A 113 10.61 12.97 3.29
C GLU A 113 9.52 13.70 4.06
N ARG A 114 9.58 13.68 5.41
CA ARG A 114 8.62 14.33 6.31
C ARG A 114 9.15 15.58 7.01
N VAL A 115 10.20 16.18 6.47
CA VAL A 115 10.86 17.39 7.02
C VAL A 115 10.64 18.59 6.10
N ILE A 116 10.16 19.69 6.67
CA ILE A 116 10.01 20.99 6.00
C ILE A 116 10.96 22.01 6.64
N GLY A 117 11.92 22.51 5.86
CA GLY A 117 12.77 23.63 6.26
C GLY A 117 12.16 24.97 5.88
N VAL A 118 12.23 25.96 6.78
CA VAL A 118 11.83 27.34 6.52
C VAL A 118 12.98 28.29 6.86
N LEU A 119 13.26 29.28 6.01
CA LEU A 119 14.37 30.23 6.18
C LEU A 119 13.90 31.67 5.94
N ASN A 120 14.06 32.55 6.94
CA ASN A 120 13.93 34.00 6.73
C ASN A 120 15.25 34.56 6.19
N THR A 121 15.26 35.05 4.95
CA THR A 121 16.47 35.58 4.32
C THR A 121 16.66 37.09 4.55
N ALA A 122 15.85 37.73 5.42
CA ALA A 122 15.96 39.16 5.70
C ALA A 122 17.30 39.60 6.33
N SER A 123 18.03 38.68 6.97
CA SER A 123 19.39 38.92 7.48
C SER A 123 20.47 38.89 6.39
N GLY A 124 20.12 38.47 5.16
CA GLY A 124 21.04 38.25 4.06
C GLY A 124 21.63 36.83 4.00
N ALA A 125 21.20 35.93 4.88
CA ALA A 125 21.53 34.51 4.77
C ALA A 125 20.73 33.85 3.66
N GLU A 126 21.39 33.02 2.85
CA GLU A 126 20.78 32.28 1.74
C GLU A 126 20.84 30.76 1.99
N ILE A 127 20.18 29.97 1.15
CA ILE A 127 20.16 28.50 1.29
C ILE A 127 21.59 27.91 1.25
N GLU A 128 22.48 28.48 0.44
CA GLU A 128 23.87 28.01 0.29
C GLU A 128 24.73 28.19 1.55
N ASP A 129 24.29 29.08 2.45
CA ASP A 129 24.94 29.35 3.73
C ASP A 129 24.59 28.30 4.81
N LEU A 130 23.56 27.48 4.56
CA LEU A 130 23.14 26.43 5.47
C LEU A 130 24.18 25.28 5.53
N PRO A 131 24.17 24.47 6.60
CA PRO A 131 25.01 23.27 6.70
C PRO A 131 24.95 22.38 5.45
N PHE A 132 26.05 21.69 5.14
CA PHE A 132 26.21 20.97 3.87
C PHE A 132 25.12 19.91 3.62
N ASP A 133 24.62 19.25 4.67
CA ASP A 133 23.54 18.26 4.61
C ASP A 133 22.17 18.88 4.26
N ILE A 134 22.01 20.19 4.45
CA ILE A 134 20.74 20.92 4.32
C ILE A 134 20.71 21.75 3.04
N ARG A 135 21.80 22.43 2.67
CA ARG A 135 21.81 23.40 1.55
C ARG A 135 21.49 22.81 0.17
N GLN A 136 21.61 21.49 -0.01
CA GLN A 136 21.23 20.80 -1.25
C GLN A 136 19.76 20.35 -1.25
N ARG A 137 18.99 20.72 -0.22
CA ARG A 137 17.59 20.32 -0.04
C ARG A 137 16.67 21.50 -0.27
N ARG A 138 15.41 21.19 -0.55
CA ARG A 138 14.36 22.19 -0.72
C ARG A 138 14.06 22.85 0.62
N VAL A 139 14.15 24.18 0.66
CA VAL A 139 13.82 25.02 1.82
C VAL A 139 12.83 26.09 1.37
N ILE A 140 11.78 26.30 2.16
CA ILE A 140 10.83 27.39 1.94
C ILE A 140 11.48 28.69 2.42
N THR A 141 11.65 29.67 1.53
CA THR A 141 12.25 30.95 1.88
C THR A 141 11.22 32.07 1.91
N TYR A 142 11.39 33.00 2.85
CA TYR A 142 10.61 34.23 2.91
C TYR A 142 11.50 35.39 3.36
N VAL A 143 11.07 36.61 3.05
CA VAL A 143 11.80 37.82 3.44
C VAL A 143 10.87 38.66 4.30
N LEU A 144 11.17 38.76 5.60
CA LEU A 144 10.46 39.65 6.51
C LEU A 144 11.44 40.30 7.48
N ALA A 145 11.78 41.56 7.19
CA ALA A 145 12.62 42.38 8.06
C ALA A 145 11.82 42.96 9.24
N ASP A 146 12.53 43.30 10.32
CA ASP A 146 11.93 44.05 11.42
C ASP A 146 11.45 45.43 10.94
N GLY A 147 10.29 45.85 11.44
CA GLY A 147 9.66 47.11 11.04
C GLY A 147 8.95 47.10 9.68
N ALA A 148 8.85 45.94 9.00
CA ALA A 148 8.08 45.83 7.77
C ALA A 148 6.61 46.26 7.95
N ASP A 149 6.07 46.98 6.97
CA ASP A 149 4.70 47.49 7.01
C ASP A 149 3.65 46.35 6.95
N ALA A 150 2.41 46.67 7.33
CA ALA A 150 1.32 45.70 7.40
C ALA A 150 0.98 45.06 6.03
N THR A 151 1.13 45.80 4.93
CA THR A 151 0.86 45.30 3.57
C THR A 151 1.92 44.26 3.18
N THR A 152 3.19 44.58 3.41
CA THR A 152 4.32 43.68 3.19
C THR A 152 4.17 42.41 4.02
N ARG A 153 3.92 42.54 5.34
CA ARG A 153 3.70 41.40 6.25
C ARG A 153 2.57 40.48 5.79
N LYS A 154 1.44 41.06 5.35
CA LYS A 154 0.30 40.29 4.83
C LYS A 154 0.62 39.55 3.54
N SER A 155 1.35 40.19 2.63
CA SER A 155 1.77 39.58 1.35
C SER A 155 2.71 38.39 1.59
N VAL A 156 3.71 38.56 2.46
CA VAL A 156 4.67 37.51 2.83
C VAL A 156 3.96 36.34 3.51
N ASN A 157 3.05 36.62 4.45
CA ASN A 157 2.28 35.59 5.14
C ASN A 157 1.43 34.77 4.16
N LYS A 158 0.69 35.42 3.25
CA LYS A 158 -0.11 34.71 2.23
C LYS A 158 0.74 33.77 1.37
N LYS A 159 1.95 34.19 0.98
CA LYS A 159 2.86 33.35 0.20
C LYS A 159 3.36 32.17 1.04
N LEU A 160 3.80 32.42 2.27
CA LEU A 160 4.31 31.40 3.17
C LEU A 160 3.23 30.34 3.50
N VAL A 161 2.00 30.77 3.79
CA VAL A 161 0.85 29.88 4.02
C VAL A 161 0.61 28.96 2.82
N LYS A 162 0.63 29.51 1.59
CA LYS A 162 0.45 28.71 0.37
C LYS A 162 1.52 27.64 0.20
N GLU A 163 2.79 27.99 0.43
CA GLU A 163 3.91 27.06 0.29
C GLU A 163 3.92 26.00 1.38
N LEU A 164 3.66 26.39 2.64
CA LEU A 164 3.50 25.47 3.76
C LEU A 164 2.35 24.50 3.52
N LYS A 165 1.19 24.99 3.08
CA LYS A 165 0.04 24.15 2.75
C LYS A 165 0.40 23.06 1.72
N GLY A 166 0.98 23.46 0.59
CA GLY A 166 1.35 22.50 -0.46
C GLY A 166 2.40 21.48 0.00
N ALA A 167 3.36 21.90 0.85
CA ALA A 167 4.32 20.97 1.42
C ALA A 167 3.66 20.00 2.42
N LEU A 168 2.80 20.50 3.31
CA LEU A 168 2.06 19.69 4.28
C LEU A 168 1.16 18.65 3.59
N GLU A 169 0.41 19.01 2.55
CA GLU A 169 -0.46 18.07 1.81
C GLU A 169 0.33 16.88 1.25
N VAL A 170 1.50 17.13 0.65
CA VAL A 170 2.37 16.08 0.11
C VAL A 170 2.89 15.16 1.23
N ASN A 171 3.41 15.75 2.32
CA ASN A 171 3.98 15.00 3.43
C ASN A 171 2.92 14.15 4.16
N LEU A 172 1.71 14.68 4.33
CA LEU A 172 0.61 14.00 5.00
C LEU A 172 0.03 12.87 4.15
N ALA A 173 -0.09 13.06 2.84
CA ALA A 173 -0.49 11.99 1.92
C ALA A 173 0.48 10.81 1.98
N GLU A 174 1.79 11.08 1.93
CA GLU A 174 2.83 10.05 2.05
C GLU A 174 2.76 9.31 3.39
N ARG A 175 2.54 10.02 4.51
CA ARG A 175 2.36 9.38 5.83
C ARG A 175 1.10 8.51 5.87
N ALA A 176 -0.03 8.98 5.36
CA ALA A 176 -1.26 8.20 5.33
C ALA A 176 -1.07 6.89 4.52
N GLU A 177 -0.35 6.96 3.41
CA GLU A 177 0.02 5.81 2.61
C GLU A 177 0.96 4.86 3.35
N GLN A 178 1.98 5.37 4.06
CA GLN A 178 2.88 4.54 4.86
C GLN A 178 2.13 3.81 5.99
N ILE A 179 1.23 4.51 6.68
CA ILE A 179 0.34 3.91 7.69
C ILE A 179 -0.54 2.83 7.06
N ALA A 180 -1.06 3.05 5.85
CA ALA A 180 -1.85 2.06 5.14
C ALA A 180 -1.02 0.83 4.72
N VAL A 181 0.27 1.00 4.42
CA VAL A 181 1.20 -0.11 4.14
C VAL A 181 1.58 -0.88 5.41
N ASP A 182 1.68 -0.23 6.56
CA ASP A 182 2.07 -0.89 7.81
C ASP A 182 0.86 -1.50 8.57
N THR A 183 -0.34 -1.01 8.30
CA THR A 183 -1.58 -1.60 8.82
C THR A 183 -1.90 -2.85 8.02
N VAL A 184 -2.17 -3.97 8.69
CA VAL A 184 -2.55 -5.23 8.02
C VAL A 184 -3.80 -4.97 7.17
N ILE A 185 -3.70 -5.13 5.85
CA ILE A 185 -4.85 -5.01 4.96
C ILE A 185 -5.74 -6.23 5.17
N VAL A 186 -6.97 -5.98 5.60
CA VAL A 186 -8.00 -7.00 5.87
C VAL A 186 -9.09 -6.89 4.80
N GLY A 187 -9.40 -7.99 4.12
CA GLY A 187 -10.55 -8.10 3.23
C GLY A 187 -11.66 -8.96 3.84
N ALA A 188 -12.50 -9.60 3.00
CA ALA A 188 -13.53 -10.52 3.47
C ALA A 188 -12.95 -11.67 4.31
N PRO A 189 -13.60 -12.08 5.41
CA PRO A 189 -13.08 -13.18 6.23
C PRO A 189 -12.88 -14.45 5.41
N ALA A 190 -11.72 -15.11 5.56
CA ALA A 190 -11.50 -16.43 4.99
C ALA A 190 -12.21 -17.49 5.84
N ASN A 191 -12.60 -18.62 5.25
CA ASN A 191 -13.14 -19.73 6.02
C ASN A 191 -12.06 -20.31 6.96
N PRO A 192 -12.32 -20.47 8.28
CA PRO A 192 -11.28 -20.89 9.22
C PRO A 192 -10.75 -22.31 9.01
N GLN A 193 -11.54 -23.19 8.39
CA GLN A 193 -11.17 -24.57 8.08
C GLN A 193 -10.61 -24.69 6.66
N ASN A 194 -11.06 -23.84 5.74
CA ASN A 194 -10.61 -23.79 4.36
C ASN A 194 -10.23 -22.35 3.97
N PRO A 195 -8.98 -21.91 4.24
CA PRO A 195 -8.56 -20.53 3.98
C PRO A 195 -8.51 -20.18 2.49
N SER A 196 -8.68 -21.14 1.58
CA SER A 196 -8.74 -20.88 0.14
C SER A 196 -10.08 -20.33 -0.35
N ILE A 197 -11.12 -20.31 0.51
CA ILE A 197 -12.43 -19.74 0.22
C ILE A 197 -12.84 -18.72 1.29
N TRP A 198 -13.82 -17.88 0.98
CA TRP A 198 -14.38 -16.91 1.92
C TRP A 198 -15.27 -17.59 2.98
N ALA A 199 -15.44 -16.95 4.14
CA ALA A 199 -16.08 -17.56 5.31
C ALA A 199 -17.56 -17.91 5.09
N SER A 200 -18.26 -17.11 4.29
CA SER A 200 -19.67 -17.27 3.90
C SER A 200 -19.86 -18.28 2.76
N ALA A 201 -18.78 -18.79 2.14
CA ALA A 201 -18.88 -19.76 1.08
C ALA A 201 -19.59 -21.03 1.56
N LYS A 202 -20.57 -21.49 0.77
CA LYS A 202 -21.35 -22.71 1.01
C LYS A 202 -21.02 -23.76 -0.03
N GLU A 203 -21.52 -24.97 0.16
CA GLU A 203 -21.44 -26.07 -0.82
C GLU A 203 -22.13 -25.72 -2.15
N THR A 204 -23.04 -24.75 -2.14
CA THR A 204 -23.72 -24.24 -3.33
C THR A 204 -23.52 -22.73 -3.41
N LEU A 205 -23.09 -22.27 -4.59
CA LEU A 205 -22.99 -20.87 -4.94
C LEU A 205 -24.29 -20.45 -5.64
N THR A 206 -24.84 -19.30 -5.25
CA THR A 206 -26.09 -18.78 -5.78
C THR A 206 -25.89 -17.39 -6.36
N HIS A 207 -26.35 -17.16 -7.59
CA HIS A 207 -26.31 -15.84 -8.24
C HIS A 207 -27.58 -15.56 -9.04
N ASN A 208 -27.80 -14.30 -9.38
CA ASN A 208 -28.80 -13.92 -10.38
C ASN A 208 -28.36 -14.40 -11.76
N ASP A 209 -29.28 -14.95 -12.53
CA ASP A 209 -29.00 -15.36 -13.90
C ASP A 209 -28.59 -14.15 -14.75
N ALA A 210 -27.44 -14.25 -15.42
CA ALA A 210 -26.94 -13.17 -16.28
C ALA A 210 -27.43 -13.25 -17.74
N PHE A 211 -28.20 -14.29 -18.08
CA PHE A 211 -28.72 -14.52 -19.43
C PHE A 211 -30.20 -14.13 -19.57
N GLY A 212 -30.72 -13.34 -18.62
CA GLY A 212 -32.09 -12.80 -18.66
C GLY A 212 -33.18 -13.81 -18.32
N ARG A 213 -32.83 -14.97 -17.75
CA ARG A 213 -33.81 -15.95 -17.26
C ARG A 213 -34.33 -15.50 -15.89
N PRO A 214 -35.63 -15.63 -15.61
CA PRO A 214 -36.18 -15.29 -14.30
C PRO A 214 -35.70 -16.30 -13.25
N GLY A 215 -35.05 -15.83 -12.18
CA GLY A 215 -34.71 -16.64 -11.01
C GLY A 215 -33.26 -16.53 -10.54
N ARG A 216 -32.91 -17.42 -9.61
CA ARG A 216 -31.55 -17.64 -9.12
C ARG A 216 -30.97 -18.88 -9.79
N THR A 217 -29.70 -18.81 -10.17
CA THR A 217 -28.91 -19.97 -10.58
C THR A 217 -28.15 -20.49 -9.37
N GLU A 218 -28.20 -21.81 -9.19
CA GLU A 218 -27.47 -22.53 -8.15
C GLU A 218 -26.46 -23.48 -8.80
N ILE A 219 -25.22 -23.44 -8.32
CA ILE A 219 -24.12 -24.27 -8.82
C ILE A 219 -23.36 -24.88 -7.64
N GLN A 220 -23.04 -26.17 -7.73
CA GLN A 220 -22.27 -26.84 -6.68
C GLN A 220 -20.82 -26.33 -6.67
N LEU A 221 -20.31 -25.99 -5.48
CA LEU A 221 -18.94 -25.57 -5.22
C LEU A 221 -18.24 -26.66 -4.36
N PRO A 222 -17.71 -27.72 -4.98
CA PRO A 222 -17.11 -28.83 -4.24
C PRO A 222 -15.85 -28.39 -3.49
N ASP A 223 -15.61 -29.02 -2.33
CA ASP A 223 -14.36 -28.88 -1.60
C ASP A 223 -13.26 -29.78 -2.21
N VAL A 224 -12.59 -29.26 -3.23
CA VAL A 224 -11.49 -29.91 -3.92
C VAL A 224 -10.14 -29.26 -3.61
N PRO A 225 -9.03 -30.00 -3.74
CA PRO A 225 -7.70 -29.40 -3.86
C PRO A 225 -7.69 -28.31 -4.93
N ARG A 226 -7.01 -27.20 -4.68
CA ARG A 226 -7.00 -26.09 -5.66
C ARG A 226 -5.76 -25.20 -5.56
N SER A 227 -5.53 -24.47 -6.65
CA SER A 227 -4.80 -23.21 -6.59
C SER A 227 -5.76 -22.06 -6.28
N TYR A 228 -5.29 -21.03 -5.58
CA TYR A 228 -6.07 -19.83 -5.34
C TYR A 228 -5.20 -18.57 -5.31
N MET A 229 -5.84 -17.44 -5.56
CA MET A 229 -5.26 -16.11 -5.41
C MET A 229 -6.29 -15.16 -4.81
N ARG A 230 -5.84 -14.25 -3.96
CA ARG A 230 -6.65 -13.21 -3.35
C ARG A 230 -5.93 -11.87 -3.45
N ILE A 231 -6.65 -10.83 -3.88
CA ILE A 231 -6.08 -9.51 -4.16
C ILE A 231 -6.95 -8.47 -3.45
N ILE A 232 -6.38 -7.82 -2.44
CA ILE A 232 -7.09 -6.99 -1.46
C ILE A 232 -6.57 -5.55 -1.54
N PRO A 233 -7.41 -4.55 -1.86
CA PRO A 233 -7.02 -3.16 -1.75
C PRO A 233 -6.99 -2.72 -0.27
N ALA A 234 -6.08 -1.82 0.11
CA ALA A 234 -6.10 -1.20 1.44
C ALA A 234 -7.34 -0.33 1.67
N GLY A 235 -7.95 0.14 0.58
CA GLY A 235 -9.11 1.03 0.58
C GLY A 235 -9.30 1.66 -0.80
N TRP A 236 -10.21 2.64 -0.84
CA TRP A 236 -10.62 3.34 -2.06
C TRP A 236 -10.63 4.84 -1.81
N ASN A 237 -10.28 5.64 -2.82
CA ASN A 237 -10.35 7.10 -2.72
C ASN A 237 -11.78 7.61 -2.49
N THR A 238 -12.78 6.86 -2.98
CA THR A 238 -14.21 7.14 -2.79
C THR A 238 -14.93 5.92 -2.23
N HIS A 239 -15.16 4.91 -3.06
CA HIS A 239 -15.83 3.66 -2.73
C HIS A 239 -15.40 2.56 -3.73
N PRO A 240 -15.56 1.27 -3.40
CA PRO A 240 -15.39 0.18 -4.35
C PRO A 240 -16.31 0.33 -5.58
N PRO A 241 -15.94 -0.24 -6.74
CA PRO A 241 -16.84 -0.32 -7.90
C PRO A 241 -18.08 -1.14 -7.56
N SER A 242 -19.22 -0.76 -8.13
CA SER A 242 -20.46 -1.51 -7.94
C SER A 242 -20.44 -2.85 -8.67
N VAL A 243 -21.35 -3.75 -8.30
CA VAL A 243 -21.60 -4.99 -9.06
C VAL A 243 -21.88 -4.70 -10.55
N ALA A 244 -22.59 -3.62 -10.86
CA ALA A 244 -22.90 -3.22 -12.24
C ALA A 244 -21.65 -2.77 -13.03
N ASP A 245 -20.74 -2.06 -12.37
CA ASP A 245 -19.44 -1.68 -12.94
C ASP A 245 -18.62 -2.92 -13.32
N ILE A 246 -18.54 -3.89 -12.40
CA ILE A 246 -17.82 -5.15 -12.62
C ILE A 246 -18.47 -6.01 -13.70
N ALA A 247 -19.81 -6.05 -13.74
CA ALA A 247 -20.55 -6.81 -14.74
C ALA A 247 -20.32 -6.29 -16.16
N THR A 248 -20.14 -4.98 -16.32
CA THR A 248 -20.03 -4.28 -17.62
C THR A 248 -18.60 -4.03 -18.08
N LEU A 249 -17.58 -4.55 -17.37
CA LEU A 249 -16.19 -4.49 -17.79
C LEU A 249 -16.01 -5.01 -19.22
N ARG A 250 -15.20 -4.29 -20.00
CA ARG A 250 -14.80 -4.69 -21.36
C ARG A 250 -13.94 -5.95 -21.28
N ASP A 251 -14.00 -6.80 -22.32
CA ASP A 251 -13.33 -8.11 -22.35
C ASP A 251 -11.87 -8.10 -21.89
N GLY A 252 -11.07 -7.11 -22.33
CA GLY A 252 -9.65 -6.99 -21.95
C GLY A 252 -9.39 -6.65 -20.47
N MET A 253 -10.40 -6.20 -19.73
CA MET A 253 -10.30 -5.84 -18.30
C MET A 253 -11.00 -6.84 -17.38
N ARG A 254 -11.78 -7.80 -17.92
CA ARG A 254 -12.51 -8.75 -17.09
C ARG A 254 -11.56 -9.66 -16.33
N VAL A 255 -11.72 -9.73 -15.03
CA VAL A 255 -11.04 -10.72 -14.19
C VAL A 255 -11.78 -12.05 -14.37
N GLU A 256 -11.29 -12.87 -15.29
CA GLU A 256 -11.94 -14.13 -15.68
C GLU A 256 -11.57 -15.26 -14.71
N ALA A 257 -12.51 -16.20 -14.53
CA ALA A 257 -12.22 -17.48 -13.89
C ALA A 257 -11.41 -18.36 -14.85
N ALA A 258 -10.61 -19.28 -14.29
CA ALA A 258 -9.89 -20.24 -15.11
C ALA A 258 -10.86 -21.11 -15.91
N HIS A 259 -10.58 -21.33 -17.20
CA HIS A 259 -11.45 -22.13 -18.07
C HIS A 259 -10.90 -23.52 -18.37
N ASP A 260 -9.58 -23.73 -18.44
CA ASP A 260 -8.89 -25.03 -18.64
C ASP A 260 -9.60 -26.08 -19.54
N GLY A 261 -10.21 -25.63 -20.65
CA GLY A 261 -10.93 -26.51 -21.58
C GLY A 261 -12.42 -26.73 -21.28
N ALA A 262 -12.98 -26.05 -20.29
CA ALA A 262 -14.42 -25.94 -20.10
C ALA A 262 -15.07 -25.25 -21.31
N ALA A 263 -16.12 -25.85 -21.84
CA ALA A 263 -16.84 -25.34 -23.02
C ALA A 263 -17.93 -24.32 -22.66
N SER A 264 -18.30 -24.21 -21.38
CA SER A 264 -19.36 -23.32 -20.91
C SER A 264 -19.11 -22.84 -19.49
N GLY A 265 -19.59 -21.64 -19.21
CA GLY A 265 -19.50 -20.97 -17.92
C GLY A 265 -20.71 -20.06 -17.72
N ASP A 266 -20.80 -19.47 -16.54
CA ASP A 266 -21.85 -18.54 -16.17
C ASP A 266 -21.26 -17.45 -15.27
N TYR A 267 -22.06 -16.42 -15.01
CA TYR A 267 -21.69 -15.30 -14.16
C TYR A 267 -22.94 -14.62 -13.61
N GLY A 268 -22.77 -13.77 -12.61
CA GLY A 268 -23.89 -12.96 -12.12
C GLY A 268 -23.66 -12.33 -10.76
N ALA A 269 -24.63 -11.49 -10.38
CA ALA A 269 -24.65 -10.86 -9.07
C ALA A 269 -24.99 -11.88 -7.99
N THR A 270 -24.19 -11.93 -6.93
CA THR A 270 -24.42 -12.75 -5.73
C THR A 270 -24.98 -11.86 -4.62
N GLU A 271 -25.14 -12.40 -3.41
CA GLU A 271 -25.45 -11.60 -2.23
C GLU A 271 -24.29 -10.69 -1.79
N GLU A 272 -23.04 -11.10 -2.08
CA GLU A 272 -21.82 -10.46 -1.56
C GLU A 272 -21.07 -9.65 -2.65
N GLY A 273 -21.48 -9.76 -3.91
CA GLY A 273 -20.85 -9.06 -5.03
C GLY A 273 -21.14 -9.72 -6.37
N PHE A 274 -20.10 -10.12 -7.10
CA PHE A 274 -20.23 -10.62 -8.47
C PHE A 274 -19.32 -11.81 -8.75
N VAL A 275 -19.90 -12.87 -9.32
CA VAL A 275 -19.18 -14.11 -9.59
C VAL A 275 -19.07 -14.39 -11.09
N ARG A 276 -17.95 -14.98 -11.49
CA ARG A 276 -17.74 -15.60 -12.80
C ARG A 276 -17.19 -17.00 -12.57
N TYR A 277 -17.64 -17.98 -13.34
CA TYR A 277 -17.13 -19.34 -13.22
C TYR A 277 -17.25 -20.12 -14.53
N TRP A 278 -16.44 -21.18 -14.63
CA TRP A 278 -16.54 -22.16 -15.71
C TRP A 278 -17.00 -23.50 -15.15
N LEU A 279 -17.83 -24.23 -15.90
CA LEU A 279 -18.32 -25.54 -15.47
C LEU A 279 -17.18 -26.57 -15.53
N THR A 280 -16.91 -27.22 -14.40
CA THR A 280 -15.84 -28.23 -14.28
C THR A 280 -16.37 -29.61 -13.88
N GLY A 281 -17.68 -29.74 -13.62
CA GLY A 281 -18.32 -31.01 -13.30
C GLY A 281 -18.39 -31.97 -14.48
N GLU A 282 -18.52 -33.26 -14.18
CA GLU A 282 -18.69 -34.29 -15.20
C GLU A 282 -20.07 -34.20 -15.89
N TYR A 283 -20.11 -34.53 -17.17
CA TYR A 283 -21.36 -34.56 -17.93
C TYR A 283 -22.34 -35.59 -17.32
N GLY A 284 -23.59 -35.18 -17.12
CA GLY A 284 -24.63 -36.03 -16.52
C GLY A 284 -24.66 -36.01 -14.98
N GLN A 285 -23.73 -35.32 -14.32
CA GLN A 285 -23.78 -35.02 -12.89
C GLN A 285 -24.44 -33.65 -12.63
N PRO A 286 -24.87 -33.35 -11.38
CA PRO A 286 -25.27 -32.00 -11.02
C PRO A 286 -24.19 -30.98 -11.42
N SER A 287 -24.61 -29.86 -11.99
CA SER A 287 -23.69 -28.82 -12.43
C SER A 287 -22.83 -28.35 -11.25
N SER A 288 -21.52 -28.36 -11.45
CA SER A 288 -20.55 -27.93 -10.45
C SER A 288 -19.40 -27.13 -11.06
N THR A 289 -18.78 -26.30 -10.24
CA THR A 289 -17.60 -25.52 -10.61
C THR A 289 -16.55 -25.54 -9.51
N SER A 290 -15.31 -25.76 -9.90
CA SER A 290 -14.12 -25.59 -9.06
C SER A 290 -13.26 -24.39 -9.50
N ASN A 291 -13.72 -23.66 -10.52
CA ASN A 291 -13.03 -22.52 -11.10
C ASN A 291 -13.91 -21.27 -10.99
N VAL A 292 -13.55 -20.39 -10.07
CA VAL A 292 -14.39 -19.24 -9.70
C VAL A 292 -13.52 -17.99 -9.62
N THR A 293 -14.04 -16.88 -10.12
CA THR A 293 -13.60 -15.54 -9.72
C THR A 293 -14.76 -14.87 -9.01
N MET A 294 -14.52 -14.41 -7.78
CA MET A 294 -15.50 -13.71 -6.96
C MET A 294 -14.98 -12.30 -6.64
N PHE A 295 -15.77 -11.29 -6.98
CA PHE A 295 -15.58 -9.91 -6.55
C PHE A 295 -16.50 -9.62 -5.36
N PHE A 296 -15.98 -8.98 -4.32
CA PHE A 296 -16.76 -8.58 -3.14
C PHE A 296 -17.05 -7.07 -3.18
N GLU A 297 -18.33 -6.68 -3.16
CA GLU A 297 -18.73 -5.28 -3.30
C GLU A 297 -18.30 -4.41 -2.11
N ASP A 298 -18.34 -4.95 -0.89
CA ASP A 298 -18.00 -4.20 0.33
C ASP A 298 -16.51 -3.83 0.43
N THR A 299 -15.63 -4.71 -0.06
CA THR A 299 -14.17 -4.53 0.06
C THR A 299 -13.52 -4.13 -1.25
N GLY A 300 -14.15 -4.45 -2.38
CA GLY A 300 -13.58 -4.32 -3.71
C GLY A 300 -12.46 -5.33 -4.00
N GLU A 301 -12.34 -6.40 -3.21
CA GLU A 301 -11.31 -7.43 -3.41
C GLU A 301 -11.73 -8.50 -4.43
N PHE A 302 -10.73 -9.20 -4.97
CA PHE A 302 -10.94 -10.35 -5.85
C PHE A 302 -10.42 -11.63 -5.21
N TRP A 303 -11.21 -12.70 -5.33
CA TRP A 303 -10.84 -14.07 -5.06
C TRP A 303 -10.86 -14.87 -6.36
N LEU A 304 -9.84 -15.70 -6.55
CA LEU A 304 -9.72 -16.64 -7.65
C LEU A 304 -9.53 -18.04 -7.08
N LEU A 305 -10.40 -18.97 -7.46
CA LEU A 305 -10.32 -20.40 -7.19
C LEU A 305 -10.04 -21.13 -8.51
N HIS A 306 -9.08 -22.05 -8.50
CA HIS A 306 -8.66 -22.78 -9.69
C HIS A 306 -8.42 -24.25 -9.33
N GLY A 307 -9.49 -25.04 -9.31
CA GLY A 307 -9.46 -26.46 -8.97
C GLY A 307 -9.09 -27.36 -10.15
N SER A 308 -9.50 -27.02 -11.38
CA SER A 308 -9.22 -27.84 -12.58
C SER A 308 -7.73 -27.95 -12.96
N VAL A 309 -6.91 -27.10 -12.35
CA VAL A 309 -5.45 -27.14 -12.48
C VAL A 309 -4.86 -28.38 -11.82
N ILE A 310 -5.61 -28.99 -10.89
CA ILE A 310 -5.30 -30.27 -10.28
C ILE A 310 -6.10 -31.33 -11.02
N ALA A 311 -5.42 -32.02 -11.93
CA ALA A 311 -6.06 -32.99 -12.82
C ALA A 311 -5.88 -34.41 -12.28
N PRO A 312 -6.98 -35.15 -12.06
CA PRO A 312 -6.89 -36.57 -11.74
C PRO A 312 -6.37 -37.36 -12.95
N THR A 313 -5.55 -38.36 -12.66
CA THR A 313 -5.17 -39.42 -13.59
C THR A 313 -5.63 -40.76 -13.01
N LYS A 314 -5.36 -41.86 -13.72
CA LYS A 314 -5.75 -43.21 -13.27
C LYS A 314 -5.20 -43.57 -11.87
N ASN A 315 -4.01 -43.08 -11.52
CA ASN A 315 -3.29 -43.53 -10.32
C ASN A 315 -2.82 -42.40 -9.38
N TYR A 316 -2.87 -41.13 -9.82
CA TYR A 316 -2.40 -39.97 -9.05
C TYR A 316 -3.06 -38.70 -9.56
N VAL A 317 -2.91 -37.60 -8.83
CA VAL A 317 -3.32 -36.25 -9.25
C VAL A 317 -2.10 -35.45 -9.68
N LEU A 318 -2.24 -34.64 -10.74
CA LEU A 318 -1.18 -33.81 -11.31
C LEU A 318 -1.47 -32.33 -11.15
N LEU A 319 -0.43 -31.53 -10.87
CA LEU A 319 -0.48 -30.08 -10.95
C LEU A 319 -0.12 -29.61 -12.37
N LYS A 320 -1.03 -28.91 -13.06
CA LYS A 320 -0.74 -28.20 -14.30
C LYS A 320 -0.12 -26.82 -13.99
N ASP A 321 1.12 -26.84 -13.53
CA ASP A 321 1.87 -25.72 -12.95
C ASP A 321 1.99 -24.48 -13.85
N HIS A 322 2.23 -24.63 -15.15
CA HIS A 322 2.31 -23.49 -16.06
C HIS A 322 0.96 -22.80 -16.30
N LEU A 323 -0.14 -23.57 -16.38
CA LEU A 323 -1.50 -23.01 -16.47
C LEU A 323 -1.87 -22.26 -15.18
N MET A 324 -1.52 -22.82 -14.03
CA MET A 324 -1.67 -22.18 -12.72
C MET A 324 -0.99 -20.80 -12.71
N LEU A 325 0.28 -20.76 -13.09
CA LEU A 325 1.09 -19.53 -13.10
C LEU A 325 0.54 -18.50 -14.09
N GLY A 326 0.12 -18.94 -15.29
CA GLY A 326 -0.56 -18.08 -16.27
C GLY A 326 -1.84 -17.46 -15.72
N GLN A 327 -2.68 -18.26 -15.07
CA GLN A 327 -3.94 -17.77 -14.48
C GLN A 327 -3.69 -16.79 -13.33
N TRP A 328 -2.73 -17.08 -12.45
CA TRP A 328 -2.30 -16.12 -11.42
C TRP A 328 -1.83 -14.80 -12.02
N SER A 329 -1.05 -14.85 -13.09
CA SER A 329 -0.56 -13.66 -13.77
C SER A 329 -1.70 -12.82 -14.36
N GLN A 330 -2.65 -13.46 -15.05
CA GLN A 330 -3.79 -12.78 -15.66
C GLN A 330 -4.70 -12.15 -14.58
N ALA A 331 -5.03 -12.91 -13.53
CA ALA A 331 -5.85 -12.43 -12.43
C ALA A 331 -5.20 -11.26 -11.70
N LEU A 332 -3.91 -11.36 -11.39
CA LEU A 332 -3.15 -10.28 -10.76
C LEU A 332 -3.18 -9.02 -11.62
N ARG A 333 -2.78 -9.11 -12.89
CA ARG A 333 -2.71 -7.97 -13.81
C ARG A 333 -4.05 -7.28 -13.97
N ARG A 334 -5.11 -8.04 -14.25
CA ARG A 334 -6.44 -7.49 -14.53
C ARG A 334 -7.09 -6.92 -13.28
N SER A 335 -6.93 -7.55 -12.11
CA SER A 335 -7.43 -7.00 -10.85
C SER A 335 -6.75 -5.68 -10.51
N MET A 336 -5.43 -5.57 -10.72
CA MET A 336 -4.71 -4.31 -10.53
C MET A 336 -5.25 -3.21 -11.46
N GLN A 337 -5.46 -3.52 -12.75
CA GLN A 337 -6.02 -2.56 -13.71
C GLN A 337 -7.44 -2.11 -13.34
N VAL A 338 -8.28 -3.01 -12.84
CA VAL A 338 -9.63 -2.65 -12.36
C VAL A 338 -9.53 -1.77 -11.11
N MET A 339 -8.69 -2.14 -10.14
CA MET A 339 -8.44 -1.34 -8.93
C MET A 339 -7.94 0.06 -9.27
N ASP A 340 -6.95 0.19 -10.16
CA ASP A 340 -6.43 1.48 -10.62
C ASP A 340 -7.51 2.32 -11.30
N ARG A 341 -8.31 1.70 -12.18
CA ARG A 341 -9.38 2.37 -12.93
C ARG A 341 -10.44 2.98 -12.02
N TYR A 342 -10.79 2.30 -10.95
CA TYR A 342 -11.85 2.73 -10.02
C TYR A 342 -11.30 3.44 -8.78
N GLY A 343 -10.00 3.75 -8.74
CA GLY A 343 -9.42 4.61 -7.71
C GLY A 343 -9.16 3.92 -6.37
N ALA A 344 -8.75 2.64 -6.40
CA ALA A 344 -8.23 1.97 -5.21
C ALA A 344 -6.91 2.62 -4.76
N LEU A 345 -6.64 2.56 -3.45
CA LEU A 345 -5.33 2.94 -2.92
C LEU A 345 -4.21 2.05 -3.51
N GLY A 346 -3.01 2.60 -3.64
CA GLY A 346 -1.85 1.87 -4.17
C GLY A 346 -1.39 0.72 -3.28
N ALA A 347 -1.55 0.86 -1.96
CA ALA A 347 -1.28 -0.20 -1.00
C ALA A 347 -2.28 -1.37 -1.17
N ARG A 348 -1.76 -2.56 -1.47
CA ARG A 348 -2.55 -3.78 -1.71
C ARG A 348 -1.86 -4.99 -1.11
N ARG A 349 -2.66 -5.96 -0.70
CA ARG A 349 -2.21 -7.26 -0.19
C ARG A 349 -2.62 -8.34 -1.17
N VAL A 350 -1.66 -9.14 -1.60
CA VAL A 350 -1.88 -10.26 -2.52
C VAL A 350 -1.45 -11.55 -1.83
N GLU A 351 -2.33 -12.54 -1.91
CA GLU A 351 -2.11 -13.90 -1.45
C GLU A 351 -2.19 -14.84 -2.65
N ALA A 352 -1.29 -15.81 -2.74
CA ALA A 352 -1.33 -16.86 -3.76
C ALA A 352 -0.83 -18.18 -3.18
N GLY A 353 -1.52 -19.28 -3.48
CA GLY A 353 -1.21 -20.54 -2.84
C GLY A 353 -1.90 -21.76 -3.42
N LEU A 354 -1.50 -22.92 -2.89
CA LEU A 354 -2.19 -24.19 -3.09
C LEU A 354 -2.80 -24.64 -1.77
N TYR A 355 -3.99 -25.21 -1.85
CA TYR A 355 -4.74 -25.74 -0.70
C TYR A 355 -5.11 -27.22 -0.91
N ASN A 356 -4.95 -28.01 0.15
CA ASN A 356 -5.29 -29.43 0.20
C ASN A 356 -4.60 -30.27 -0.89
N VAL A 357 -3.32 -30.00 -1.14
CA VAL A 357 -2.52 -30.59 -2.20
C VAL A 357 -1.56 -31.67 -1.72
N ARG A 358 -1.84 -32.32 -0.58
CA ARG A 358 -1.03 -33.46 -0.16
C ARG A 358 -1.08 -34.56 -1.22
N ASP A 359 0.07 -35.20 -1.42
CA ASP A 359 0.27 -36.28 -2.39
C ASP A 359 0.09 -35.88 -3.87
N LEU A 360 -0.04 -34.58 -4.17
CA LEU A 360 -0.04 -34.04 -5.52
C LEU A 360 1.28 -34.33 -6.21
N ARG A 361 1.27 -34.61 -7.52
CA ARG A 361 2.49 -34.81 -8.31
C ARG A 361 2.76 -33.64 -9.24
N TRP A 362 4.02 -33.25 -9.34
CA TRP A 362 4.49 -32.26 -10.30
C TRP A 362 4.33 -32.79 -11.74
N PHE A 363 3.95 -31.92 -12.67
CA PHE A 363 3.88 -32.31 -14.08
C PHE A 363 5.29 -32.44 -14.67
N ALA A 364 5.58 -33.64 -15.19
CA ALA A 364 6.80 -33.93 -15.94
C ALA A 364 6.47 -34.89 -17.09
N GLU A 365 7.25 -34.80 -18.16
CA GLU A 365 7.12 -35.65 -19.36
C GLU A 365 7.14 -37.13 -18.96
N TRP A 366 8.16 -37.53 -18.19
CA TRP A 366 8.35 -38.90 -17.73
C TRP A 366 7.74 -39.10 -16.34
N GLU A 367 7.04 -40.22 -16.13
CA GLU A 367 6.35 -40.50 -14.86
C GLU A 367 7.32 -40.59 -13.67
N MET A 368 8.52 -41.11 -13.88
CA MET A 368 9.56 -41.23 -12.86
C MET A 368 10.04 -39.88 -12.30
N ASP A 369 9.87 -38.79 -13.06
CA ASP A 369 10.27 -37.44 -12.68
C ASP A 369 9.14 -36.65 -12.00
N ARG A 370 7.96 -37.27 -11.81
CA ARG A 370 6.78 -36.65 -11.20
C ARG A 370 6.90 -36.66 -9.69
N ILE A 371 7.67 -35.72 -9.18
CA ILE A 371 7.92 -35.57 -7.75
C ILE A 371 6.63 -35.25 -7.00
N GLN A 372 6.48 -35.83 -5.82
CA GLN A 372 5.32 -35.65 -4.97
C GLN A 372 5.47 -34.43 -4.04
N SER A 373 4.37 -33.74 -3.78
CA SER A 373 4.28 -32.66 -2.81
C SER A 373 4.61 -33.14 -1.40
N ARG A 374 5.44 -32.39 -0.68
CA ARG A 374 5.85 -32.74 0.69
C ARG A 374 4.95 -32.17 1.78
N ARG A 375 4.06 -31.23 1.43
CA ARG A 375 3.16 -30.54 2.36
C ARG A 375 1.77 -30.42 1.73
N ASN A 376 0.78 -30.22 2.59
CA ASN A 376 -0.60 -30.10 2.18
C ASN A 376 -0.93 -28.73 1.57
N ASP A 377 -0.22 -27.68 1.98
CA ASP A 377 -0.56 -26.31 1.61
C ASP A 377 0.70 -25.47 1.41
N VAL A 378 0.59 -24.42 0.60
CA VAL A 378 1.59 -23.36 0.49
C VAL A 378 0.90 -22.03 0.25
N LEU A 379 1.40 -20.99 0.91
CA LEU A 379 0.88 -19.64 0.81
C LEU A 379 2.04 -18.66 0.69
N THR A 380 1.92 -17.73 -0.26
CA THR A 380 2.79 -16.57 -0.37
C THR A 380 1.93 -15.33 -0.22
N VAL A 381 2.35 -14.42 0.66
CA VAL A 381 1.67 -13.15 0.93
C VAL A 381 2.65 -12.01 0.68
N ARG A 382 2.20 -10.98 -0.02
CA ARG A 382 2.92 -9.71 -0.14
C ARG A 382 1.94 -8.57 0.06
N GLN A 383 2.30 -7.65 0.94
CA GLN A 383 1.65 -6.36 1.06
C GLN A 383 2.64 -5.30 0.57
N SER A 384 2.21 -4.49 -0.38
CA SER A 384 3.08 -3.53 -1.06
C SER A 384 2.23 -2.40 -1.65
N ARG A 385 2.83 -1.22 -1.76
CA ARG A 385 2.30 -0.13 -2.58
C ARG A 385 2.69 -0.29 -4.05
N ASP A 386 3.89 -0.81 -4.27
CA ASP A 386 4.39 -1.05 -5.61
C ASP A 386 3.89 -2.40 -6.13
N TRP A 387 3.07 -2.31 -7.17
CA TRP A 387 2.50 -3.41 -7.95
C TRP A 387 2.65 -3.14 -9.45
N ASP A 388 3.71 -2.44 -9.85
CA ASP A 388 4.03 -2.29 -11.26
C ASP A 388 4.29 -3.64 -11.95
N GLY A 389 4.51 -3.62 -13.26
CA GLY A 389 4.73 -4.84 -14.04
C GLY A 389 5.90 -5.69 -13.52
N SER A 390 7.00 -5.07 -13.08
CA SER A 390 8.17 -5.76 -12.54
C SER A 390 7.87 -6.35 -11.16
N ALA A 391 7.26 -5.56 -10.27
CA ALA A 391 6.90 -5.99 -8.93
C ALA A 391 5.91 -7.17 -8.95
N GLN A 392 4.98 -7.19 -9.92
CA GLN A 392 4.12 -8.35 -10.17
C GLN A 392 4.90 -9.59 -10.58
N ILE A 393 5.88 -9.48 -11.48
CA ILE A 393 6.74 -10.60 -11.90
C ILE A 393 7.57 -11.14 -10.73
N THR A 394 8.14 -10.25 -9.90
CA THR A 394 8.85 -10.65 -8.69
C THR A 394 7.95 -11.44 -7.74
N PHE A 395 6.74 -10.94 -7.48
CA PHE A 395 5.78 -11.66 -6.62
C PHE A 395 5.39 -13.03 -7.20
N LEU A 396 5.05 -13.09 -8.49
CA LEU A 396 4.70 -14.34 -9.17
C LEU A 396 5.87 -15.34 -9.13
N THR A 397 7.10 -14.86 -9.31
CA THR A 397 8.32 -15.67 -9.23
C THR A 397 8.52 -16.24 -7.83
N ASP A 398 8.35 -15.42 -6.80
CA ASP A 398 8.46 -15.86 -5.40
C ASP A 398 7.38 -16.89 -5.06
N ALA A 399 6.11 -16.59 -5.39
CA ALA A 399 4.99 -17.49 -5.15
C ALA A 399 5.16 -18.82 -5.87
N TYR A 400 5.56 -18.79 -7.14
CA TYR A 400 5.82 -19.98 -7.93
C TYR A 400 6.99 -20.80 -7.37
N ASN A 401 8.06 -20.14 -6.93
CA ASN A 401 9.18 -20.81 -6.27
C ASN A 401 8.80 -21.43 -4.92
N ARG A 402 7.81 -20.88 -4.20
CA ARG A 402 7.25 -21.54 -3.02
C ARG A 402 6.48 -22.80 -3.37
N VAL A 403 5.69 -22.77 -4.44
CA VAL A 403 5.05 -23.98 -4.99
C VAL A 403 6.09 -25.01 -5.39
N ARG A 404 7.12 -24.64 -6.16
CA ARG A 404 8.23 -25.54 -6.54
C ARG A 404 8.93 -26.16 -5.32
N GLY A 405 9.13 -25.37 -4.26
CA GLY A 405 9.68 -25.84 -2.99
C GLY A 405 8.82 -26.89 -2.26
N LEU A 406 7.50 -26.89 -2.49
CA LEU A 406 6.59 -27.96 -2.03
C LEU A 406 7.03 -29.33 -2.58
N PHE A 407 7.54 -29.35 -3.82
CA PHE A 407 8.02 -30.53 -4.54
C PHE A 407 9.54 -30.71 -4.50
N ALA A 408 10.25 -29.96 -3.65
CA ALA A 408 11.72 -29.98 -3.58
C ALA A 408 12.44 -29.67 -4.91
N LEU A 409 11.77 -28.93 -5.81
CA LEU A 409 12.34 -28.49 -7.08
C LEU A 409 13.24 -27.25 -6.89
N PRO A 410 14.25 -27.06 -7.76
CA PRO A 410 15.09 -25.88 -7.75
C PRO A 410 14.28 -24.62 -8.10
N ARG A 411 14.73 -23.49 -7.57
CA ARG A 411 14.15 -22.18 -7.86
C ARG A 411 14.43 -21.76 -9.31
N LEU A 412 13.51 -21.01 -9.88
CA LEU A 412 13.65 -20.32 -11.16
C LEU A 412 13.95 -18.84 -10.94
N SER A 413 14.66 -18.24 -11.91
CA SER A 413 14.84 -16.79 -11.99
C SER A 413 13.59 -16.12 -12.57
N GLU A 414 13.48 -14.79 -12.38
CA GLU A 414 12.40 -13.99 -12.99
C GLU A 414 12.40 -14.09 -14.51
N ALA A 415 13.57 -14.24 -15.15
CA ALA A 415 13.67 -14.42 -16.59
C ALA A 415 13.04 -15.73 -17.06
N GLN A 416 13.29 -16.83 -16.35
CA GLN A 416 12.68 -18.14 -16.65
C GLN A 416 11.17 -18.14 -16.39
N VAL A 417 10.71 -17.47 -15.34
CA VAL A 417 9.28 -17.30 -15.06
C VAL A 417 8.61 -16.46 -16.14
N SER A 418 9.27 -15.40 -16.61
CA SER A 418 8.77 -14.55 -17.70
C SER A 418 8.66 -15.31 -19.02
N GLU A 419 9.59 -16.22 -19.31
CA GLU A 419 9.52 -17.11 -20.48
C GLU A 419 8.31 -18.05 -20.44
N ILE A 420 7.99 -18.60 -19.26
CA ILE A 420 6.75 -19.37 -19.07
C ILE A 420 5.55 -18.45 -19.31
N LEU A 421 5.50 -17.29 -18.66
CA LEU A 421 4.38 -16.36 -18.79
C LEU A 421 4.20 -15.84 -20.23
N ALA A 422 5.24 -15.73 -21.04
CA ALA A 422 5.10 -15.35 -22.45
C ALA A 422 4.20 -16.31 -23.24
N ASN A 423 4.13 -17.58 -22.82
CA ASN A 423 3.29 -18.60 -23.44
C ASN A 423 1.89 -18.71 -22.79
N PHE A 424 1.76 -18.36 -21.51
CA PHE A 424 0.54 -18.58 -20.71
C PHE A 424 -0.20 -17.29 -20.29
N ASP A 425 0.39 -16.12 -20.54
CA ASP A 425 -0.18 -14.76 -20.39
C ASP A 425 0.51 -13.81 -21.38
N ALA A 426 0.47 -14.13 -22.67
CA ALA A 426 1.15 -13.36 -23.73
C ALA A 426 0.73 -11.88 -23.76
N GLU A 427 -0.49 -11.56 -23.31
CA GLU A 427 -1.01 -10.19 -23.22
C GLU A 427 -0.16 -9.31 -22.27
N ARG A 428 0.44 -9.88 -21.22
CA ARG A 428 1.33 -9.14 -20.30
C ARG A 428 2.52 -8.48 -21.00
N PHE A 429 3.02 -9.08 -22.08
CA PHE A 429 4.24 -8.65 -22.77
C PHE A 429 3.97 -7.89 -24.07
N ARG A 430 2.70 -7.63 -24.40
CA ARG A 430 2.38 -6.75 -25.53
C ARG A 430 2.70 -5.32 -25.13
N LEU A 431 3.47 -4.62 -25.96
CA LEU A 431 3.64 -3.18 -25.83
C LEU A 431 2.24 -2.55 -25.99
N HIS A 432 1.83 -1.73 -25.03
CA HIS A 432 0.66 -0.89 -25.18
C HIS A 432 1.02 0.21 -26.19
N ASP A 433 0.50 0.09 -27.42
CA ASP A 433 0.49 1.18 -28.40
C ASP A 433 -0.44 2.33 -27.96
#